data_AF-A0A382LMN3-F1
#
_entry.id   AF-A0A382LMN3-F1
#
_cell.length_a   1.000
_cell.length_b   1.000
_cell.length_c   1.000
_cell.angle_alpha   90.00
_cell.angle_beta   90.00
_cell.angle_gamma   90.00
#
_symmetry.space_group_name_H-M   'P 1'
#
loop_
_entity.id
_entity.type
_entity.pdbx_description
1 polymer ?
#
loop_
_entity_poly.entity_id
_entity_poly.type
_entity_poly.pdbx_seq_one_letter_code
_entity_poly.pdbx_strand_id
1 'polypeptide(L)'
;AGGFGRGEGSVLIVDNDIQPINDYDIYIITKNNSKIVDLENLRNSILKRIQIRQVDIELIKAKKLKYLKPTMANYDLKYASYVFYGNKKILESIPFIDSSKLSLREGRTPLLLYLISILQAYPGEKDSQITDNEKFWIYQQISKSILGWSSALLILHGKYHSSYIERENFFKQTFNNKVWCELVQKATQFKVSPFLDIKEDLYSLWYLNKQEHMKVLMLFLSQYYNKQYNDWDTIIKDYRNDYENIVRKIFGWLMNKKIYKDRINLTVIELLVLLAKSENNIDEKLLKTINNELNKFNNNGNNNYSWELARKFCIDNDPNCKIWKERGSSIFYDL
;
A
#
# COMPACT_ATOMS: atom_id res chain seq x y z
N ALA A 1 13.54 -9.60 2.74
CA ALA A 1 12.35 -10.06 3.49
C ALA A 1 11.16 -10.14 2.54
N GLY A 2 9.96 -10.40 3.04
CA GLY A 2 8.73 -10.32 2.25
C GLY A 2 8.60 -11.42 1.19
N GLY A 3 7.91 -11.12 0.08
CA GLY A 3 7.62 -12.09 -0.99
C GLY A 3 8.88 -12.76 -1.55
N PHE A 4 9.90 -11.98 -1.93
CA PHE A 4 11.15 -12.53 -2.47
C PHE A 4 11.90 -13.40 -1.45
N GLY A 5 11.89 -13.00 -0.17
CA GLY A 5 12.57 -13.73 0.90
C GLY A 5 12.02 -15.14 1.17
N ARG A 6 10.89 -15.51 0.58
CA ARG A 6 10.25 -16.83 0.75
C ARG A 6 9.80 -17.49 -0.55
N GLY A 7 10.25 -16.97 -1.69
CA GLY A 7 9.92 -17.53 -3.00
C GLY A 7 8.53 -17.17 -3.56
N GLU A 8 7.82 -16.20 -2.97
CA GLU A 8 6.56 -15.64 -3.48
C GLU A 8 6.74 -14.19 -3.98
N GLY A 9 7.95 -13.86 -4.43
CA GLY A 9 8.25 -12.57 -5.03
C GLY A 9 7.69 -12.50 -6.45
N SER A 10 7.08 -11.38 -6.81
CA SER A 10 6.48 -11.23 -8.14
C SER A 10 7.57 -11.09 -9.20
N VAL A 11 7.69 -12.11 -10.02
CA VAL A 11 8.63 -12.19 -11.14
C VAL A 11 7.83 -12.44 -12.40
N LEU A 12 7.96 -11.54 -13.36
CA LEU A 12 7.43 -11.76 -14.70
C LEU A 12 8.49 -12.49 -15.52
N ILE A 13 8.09 -13.57 -16.18
CA ILE A 13 8.94 -14.34 -17.07
C ILE A 13 8.35 -14.21 -18.48
N VAL A 14 9.08 -13.59 -19.39
CA VAL A 14 8.71 -13.47 -20.80
C VAL A 14 9.84 -14.03 -21.63
N ASP A 15 9.55 -15.05 -22.41
CA ASP A 15 10.54 -15.86 -23.12
C ASP A 15 11.65 -16.37 -22.16
N ASN A 16 12.84 -15.77 -22.21
CA ASN A 16 13.97 -16.08 -21.31
C ASN A 16 14.34 -14.92 -20.37
N ASP A 17 13.61 -13.81 -20.42
CA ASP A 17 13.87 -12.64 -19.59
C ASP A 17 13.10 -12.72 -18.27
N ILE A 18 13.81 -12.40 -17.19
CA ILE A 18 13.30 -12.45 -15.81
C ILE A 18 13.23 -11.03 -15.27
N GLN A 19 12.02 -10.50 -15.13
CA GLN A 19 11.78 -9.15 -14.63
C GLN A 19 11.13 -9.18 -13.24
N PRO A 20 11.86 -8.86 -12.16
CA PRO A 20 11.26 -8.58 -10.86
C PRO A 20 10.29 -7.40 -10.96
N ILE A 21 9.03 -7.60 -10.57
CA ILE A 21 7.95 -6.62 -10.70
C ILE A 21 7.79 -5.76 -9.44
N ASN A 22 8.09 -6.33 -8.28
CA ASN A 22 8.03 -5.64 -7.00
C ASN A 22 9.42 -5.37 -6.45
N ASP A 23 9.47 -4.54 -5.42
CA ASP A 23 10.69 -4.03 -4.82
C ASP A 23 11.44 -5.12 -4.03
N TYR A 24 12.75 -4.94 -3.87
CA TYR A 24 13.56 -5.77 -2.96
C TYR A 24 13.70 -5.11 -1.58
N ASP A 25 13.12 -5.75 -0.56
CA ASP A 25 13.34 -5.39 0.85
C ASP A 25 14.59 -6.08 1.42
N ILE A 26 15.71 -5.37 1.45
CA ILE A 26 17.00 -5.87 1.93
C ILE A 26 17.29 -5.36 3.34
N TYR A 27 17.56 -6.29 4.26
CA TYR A 27 17.96 -5.97 5.62
C TYR A 27 19.43 -6.29 5.83
N ILE A 28 20.20 -5.29 6.24
CA ILE A 28 21.62 -5.46 6.60
C ILE A 28 21.72 -5.44 8.12
N ILE A 29 22.10 -6.58 8.70
CA ILE A 29 22.19 -6.75 10.14
C ILE A 29 23.65 -6.58 10.59
N THR A 30 23.92 -5.57 11.41
CA THR A 30 25.30 -5.23 11.83
C THR A 30 25.48 -5.33 13.34
N LYS A 31 26.71 -5.66 13.79
CA LYS A 31 27.05 -5.68 15.23
C LYS A 31 27.21 -4.26 15.81
N ASN A 32 27.83 -3.36 15.05
CA ASN A 32 28.12 -1.97 15.43
C ASN A 32 27.35 -1.00 14.54
N ASN A 33 27.26 0.27 14.97
CA ASN A 33 26.99 1.37 14.04
C ASN A 33 28.11 1.33 13.00
N SER A 34 27.85 0.78 11.82
CA SER A 34 28.75 0.95 10.70
C SER A 34 28.79 2.45 10.43
N LYS A 35 29.96 3.05 10.61
CA LYS A 35 30.27 4.37 10.07
C LYS A 35 29.73 4.43 8.64
N ILE A 36 28.90 5.45 8.36
CA ILE A 36 28.74 6.08 7.04
C ILE A 36 28.57 5.07 5.89
N VAL A 37 27.58 4.17 5.96
CA VAL A 37 27.11 3.55 4.71
C VAL A 37 26.11 4.52 4.12
N ASP A 38 26.49 5.16 3.01
CA ASP A 38 25.57 5.92 2.20
C ASP A 38 24.59 4.93 1.54
N LEU A 39 23.42 4.77 2.18
CA LEU A 39 22.38 3.87 1.72
C LEU A 39 21.80 4.31 0.37
N GLU A 40 21.81 5.61 0.06
CA GLU A 40 21.31 6.10 -1.21
C GLU A 40 22.25 5.72 -2.34
N ASN A 41 23.56 5.93 -2.15
CA ASN A 41 24.57 5.48 -3.11
C ASN A 41 24.57 3.95 -3.26
N LEU A 42 24.40 3.20 -2.17
CA LEU A 42 24.29 1.74 -2.23
C LEU A 42 23.05 1.29 -3.03
N ARG A 43 21.88 1.89 -2.79
CA ARG A 43 20.66 1.61 -3.56
C ARG A 43 20.88 1.90 -5.05
N ASN A 44 21.42 3.07 -5.38
CA ASN A 44 21.69 3.45 -6.77
C ASN A 44 22.69 2.50 -7.45
N SER A 45 23.73 2.08 -6.72
CA SER A 45 24.72 1.13 -7.22
C SER A 45 24.13 -0.25 -7.47
N ILE A 46 23.16 -0.69 -6.65
CA ILE A 46 22.43 -1.95 -6.87
C ILE A 46 21.49 -1.79 -8.07
N LEU A 47 20.69 -0.72 -8.14
CA LEU A 47 19.76 -0.48 -9.24
C LEU A 47 20.44 -0.43 -10.61
N LYS A 48 21.69 0.03 -10.70
CA LYS A 48 22.50 0.00 -11.94
C LYS A 48 23.00 -1.39 -12.35
N ARG A 49 22.84 -2.40 -11.48
CA ARG A 49 23.34 -3.77 -11.68
C ARG A 49 22.23 -4.81 -11.79
N ILE A 50 21.04 -4.48 -11.33
CA ILE A 50 19.88 -5.36 -11.37
C ILE A 50 18.70 -4.63 -12.00
N GLN A 51 18.01 -5.30 -12.92
CA GLN A 51 16.84 -4.78 -13.62
C GLN A 51 15.62 -4.79 -12.69
N ILE A 52 15.60 -3.93 -11.67
CA ILE A 52 14.49 -3.80 -10.73
C ILE A 52 14.06 -2.34 -10.57
N ARG A 53 12.77 -2.15 -10.32
CA ARG A 53 12.19 -0.83 -10.11
C ARG A 53 12.71 -0.15 -8.85
N GLN A 54 12.87 -0.90 -7.76
CA GLN A 54 13.22 -0.32 -6.46
C GLN A 54 13.90 -1.34 -5.56
N VAL A 55 14.81 -0.84 -4.74
CA VAL A 55 15.47 -1.60 -3.68
C VAL A 55 15.40 -0.78 -2.41
N ASP A 56 14.73 -1.32 -1.41
CA ASP A 56 14.72 -0.78 -0.06
C ASP A 56 15.79 -1.47 0.77
N ILE A 57 16.59 -0.66 1.47
CA ILE A 57 17.68 -1.16 2.32
C ILE A 57 17.48 -0.60 3.71
N GLU A 58 17.36 -1.48 4.69
CA GLU A 58 17.28 -1.11 6.11
C GLU A 58 18.49 -1.67 6.87
N LEU A 59 19.15 -0.80 7.65
CA LEU A 59 20.21 -1.19 8.58
C LEU A 59 19.60 -1.47 9.96
N ILE A 60 19.77 -2.71 10.44
CA ILE A 60 19.32 -3.11 11.78
C ILE A 60 20.50 -3.56 12.62
N LYS A 61 20.64 -3.02 13.84
CA LYS A 61 21.59 -3.53 14.82
C LYS A 61 21.18 -4.93 15.25
N ALA A 62 22.11 -5.88 15.28
CA ALA A 62 21.87 -7.24 15.76
C ALA A 62 21.22 -7.26 17.16
N LYS A 63 21.63 -6.36 18.07
CA LYS A 63 21.03 -6.24 19.41
C LYS A 63 19.56 -5.82 19.39
N LYS A 64 19.12 -5.07 18.37
CA LYS A 64 17.73 -4.59 18.22
C LYS A 64 16.77 -5.71 17.83
N LEU A 65 17.26 -6.79 17.19
CA LEU A 65 16.43 -7.93 16.78
C LEU A 65 15.64 -8.53 17.94
N LYS A 66 16.26 -8.60 19.13
CA LYS A 66 15.64 -9.14 20.36
C LYS A 66 14.47 -8.31 20.90
N TYR A 67 14.36 -7.05 20.47
CA TYR A 67 13.41 -6.07 20.98
C TYR A 67 12.48 -5.55 19.87
N LEU A 68 12.40 -6.26 18.73
CA LEU A 68 11.48 -5.88 17.66
C LEU A 68 10.04 -6.01 18.17
N LYS A 69 9.25 -4.98 17.87
CA LYS A 69 7.82 -4.95 18.19
C LYS A 69 7.07 -5.95 17.29
N PRO A 70 5.94 -6.52 17.76
CA PRO A 70 5.10 -7.41 16.96
C PRO A 70 4.32 -6.61 15.90
N THR A 71 5.00 -6.24 14.81
CA THR A 71 4.41 -5.60 13.63
C THR A 71 4.38 -6.59 12.47
N MET A 72 3.57 -6.32 11.46
CA MET A 72 3.50 -7.10 10.22
C MET A 72 4.88 -7.17 9.55
N ALA A 73 5.58 -6.03 9.44
CA ALA A 73 6.92 -5.97 8.87
C ALA A 73 7.94 -6.84 9.64
N ASN A 74 7.89 -6.86 10.98
CA ASN A 74 8.80 -7.68 11.78
C ASN A 74 8.41 -9.17 11.78
N TYR A 75 7.11 -9.46 11.69
CA TYR A 75 6.61 -10.81 11.46
C TYR A 75 7.16 -11.34 10.13
N ASP A 76 7.04 -10.57 9.05
CA ASP A 76 7.58 -10.93 7.74
C ASP A 76 9.11 -10.98 7.73
N LEU A 77 9.79 -10.09 8.44
CA LEU A 77 11.24 -10.16 8.61
C LEU A 77 11.66 -11.49 9.23
N LYS A 78 10.92 -11.99 10.23
CA LYS A 78 11.25 -13.26 10.91
C LYS A 78 10.88 -14.49 10.08
N TYR A 79 9.66 -14.56 9.56
CA TYR A 79 9.09 -15.78 9.00
C TYR A 79 9.09 -15.82 7.46
N ALA A 80 9.48 -14.72 6.81
CA ALA A 80 9.43 -14.54 5.36
C ALA A 80 10.72 -13.94 4.79
N SER A 81 11.85 -14.21 5.43
CA SER A 81 13.16 -13.75 4.97
C SER A 81 14.09 -14.89 4.61
N TYR A 82 14.83 -14.69 3.51
CA TYR A 82 15.94 -15.54 3.11
C TYR A 82 17.26 -14.86 3.50
N VAL A 83 18.06 -15.53 4.32
CA VAL A 83 19.41 -15.06 4.65
C VAL A 83 20.34 -15.50 3.52
N PHE A 84 20.59 -14.64 2.55
CA PHE A 84 21.49 -14.97 1.43
C PHE A 84 22.98 -14.79 1.77
N TYR A 85 23.33 -13.98 2.78
CA TYR A 85 24.73 -13.74 3.18
C TYR A 85 24.90 -13.70 4.71
N GLY A 86 26.04 -14.18 5.21
CA GLY A 86 26.41 -14.15 6.63
C GLY A 86 25.78 -15.26 7.49
N ASN A 87 25.51 -14.96 8.77
CA ASN A 87 25.00 -15.94 9.74
C ASN A 87 23.54 -16.35 9.41
N LYS A 88 23.35 -17.58 8.91
CA LYS A 88 22.03 -18.12 8.56
C LYS A 88 21.04 -18.20 9.72
N LYS A 89 21.53 -18.25 10.96
CA LYS A 89 20.70 -18.29 12.19
C LYS A 89 20.34 -16.92 12.75
N ILE A 90 20.66 -15.82 12.06
CA ILE A 90 20.47 -14.47 12.60
C ILE A 90 19.00 -14.16 12.95
N LEU A 91 18.05 -14.71 12.19
CA LEU A 91 16.61 -14.50 12.40
C LEU A 91 16.09 -15.19 13.67
N GLU A 92 16.79 -16.22 14.19
CA GLU A 92 16.47 -16.86 15.48
C GLU A 92 16.61 -15.87 16.65
N SER A 93 17.34 -14.76 16.46
CA SER A 93 17.45 -13.70 17.47
C SER A 93 16.20 -12.83 17.60
N ILE A 94 15.27 -12.90 16.63
CA ILE A 94 13.98 -12.22 16.72
C ILE A 94 13.07 -13.09 17.60
N PRO A 95 12.40 -12.54 18.63
CA PRO A 95 11.50 -13.31 19.49
C PRO A 95 10.33 -13.91 18.70
N PHE A 96 9.61 -14.87 19.28
CA PHE A 96 8.36 -15.34 18.69
C PHE A 96 7.37 -14.18 18.56
N ILE A 97 6.80 -14.02 17.37
CA ILE A 97 5.74 -13.05 17.10
C ILE A 97 4.47 -13.83 16.82
N ASP A 98 3.46 -13.63 17.65
CA ASP A 98 2.13 -14.20 17.54
C ASP A 98 1.29 -13.35 16.58
N SER A 99 0.98 -13.87 15.39
CA SER A 99 0.20 -13.12 14.40
C SER A 99 -1.24 -12.85 14.84
N SER A 100 -1.78 -13.65 15.78
CA SER A 100 -3.12 -13.44 16.32
C SER A 100 -3.25 -12.20 17.21
N LYS A 101 -2.10 -11.64 17.64
CA LYS A 101 -2.00 -10.48 18.53
C LYS A 101 -1.45 -9.23 17.85
N LEU A 102 -1.36 -9.23 16.51
CA LEU A 102 -0.97 -8.02 15.78
C LEU A 102 -1.96 -6.89 16.07
N SER A 103 -1.44 -5.68 16.26
CA SER A 103 -2.27 -4.50 16.49
C SER A 103 -3.16 -4.23 15.27
N LEU A 104 -4.39 -3.78 15.50
CA LEU A 104 -5.27 -3.30 14.41
C LEU A 104 -4.64 -2.14 13.60
N ARG A 105 -3.62 -1.46 14.14
CA ARG A 105 -2.83 -0.47 13.39
C ARG A 105 -2.17 -1.06 12.14
N GLU A 106 -1.79 -2.33 12.19
CA GLU A 106 -1.17 -3.06 11.08
C GLU A 106 -2.16 -3.32 9.93
N GLY A 107 -3.47 -3.39 10.22
CA GLY A 107 -4.52 -3.47 9.19
C GLY A 107 -5.01 -2.09 8.72
N ARG A 108 -5.10 -1.11 9.63
CA ARG A 108 -5.52 0.26 9.32
C ARG A 108 -4.57 0.96 8.33
N THR A 109 -3.28 0.77 8.54
CA THR A 109 -2.23 1.46 7.79
C THR A 109 -2.27 1.14 6.29
N PRO A 110 -2.29 -0.13 5.84
CA PRO A 110 -2.42 -0.45 4.42
C PRO A 110 -3.78 -0.01 3.84
N LEU A 111 -4.88 -0.11 4.59
CA LEU A 111 -6.19 0.35 4.11
C LEU A 111 -6.19 1.85 3.74
N LEU A 112 -5.55 2.69 4.56
CA LEU A 112 -5.39 4.11 4.28
C LEU A 112 -4.33 4.36 3.19
N LEU A 113 -3.24 3.59 3.19
CA LEU A 113 -2.18 3.69 2.19
C LEU A 113 -2.72 3.42 0.78
N TYR A 114 -3.56 2.40 0.60
CA TYR A 114 -4.01 1.98 -0.72
C TYR A 114 -5.12 2.83 -1.32
N LEU A 115 -5.60 3.88 -0.63
CA LEU A 115 -6.47 4.89 -1.24
C LEU A 115 -5.79 5.49 -2.49
N ILE A 116 -4.49 5.81 -2.39
CA ILE A 116 -3.74 6.34 -3.52
C ILE A 116 -3.51 5.32 -4.64
N SER A 117 -3.35 4.04 -4.31
CA SER A 117 -3.25 2.97 -5.31
C SER A 117 -4.54 2.87 -6.12
N ILE A 118 -5.70 2.96 -5.47
CA ILE A 118 -6.99 2.97 -6.16
C ILE A 118 -7.09 4.21 -7.06
N LEU A 119 -6.73 5.40 -6.57
CA LEU A 119 -6.76 6.62 -7.40
C LEU A 119 -5.83 6.54 -8.63
N GLN A 120 -4.64 5.96 -8.47
CA GLN A 120 -3.71 5.72 -9.59
C GLN A 120 -4.25 4.72 -10.61
N ALA A 121 -4.97 3.70 -10.14
CA ALA A 121 -5.48 2.61 -10.97
C ALA A 121 -6.73 2.95 -11.78
N TYR A 122 -7.22 4.20 -11.75
CA TYR A 122 -8.42 4.56 -12.50
C TYR A 122 -8.14 4.51 -14.02
N PRO A 123 -8.84 3.64 -14.78
CA PRO A 123 -8.56 3.44 -16.21
C PRO A 123 -9.09 4.56 -17.12
N GLY A 124 -9.92 5.48 -16.61
CA GLY A 124 -10.65 6.44 -17.43
C GLY A 124 -11.94 5.86 -18.00
N GLU A 125 -12.76 6.70 -18.65
CA GLU A 125 -14.09 6.30 -19.17
C GLU A 125 -14.05 5.70 -20.59
N LYS A 126 -12.86 5.53 -21.18
CA LYS A 126 -12.68 5.02 -22.55
C LYS A 126 -11.46 4.09 -22.64
N ASP A 127 -11.71 2.79 -22.64
CA ASP A 127 -10.69 1.73 -22.74
C ASP A 127 -9.81 1.79 -24.01
N SER A 128 -10.22 2.55 -25.04
CA SER A 128 -9.60 2.54 -26.36
C SER A 128 -8.22 3.21 -26.46
N GLN A 129 -7.58 3.59 -25.34
CA GLN A 129 -6.26 4.23 -25.34
C GLN A 129 -5.27 3.64 -24.30
N ILE A 130 -5.63 2.58 -23.58
CA ILE A 130 -4.77 2.00 -22.55
C ILE A 130 -3.81 0.97 -23.19
N THR A 131 -2.52 1.24 -23.10
CA THR A 131 -1.46 0.31 -23.50
C THR A 131 -1.40 -0.93 -22.60
N ASP A 132 -0.84 -2.04 -23.06
CA ASP A 132 -0.74 -3.26 -22.22
C ASP A 132 0.11 -3.05 -20.96
N ASN A 133 1.13 -2.18 -21.05
CA ASN A 133 1.88 -1.74 -19.88
C ASN A 133 0.98 -1.04 -18.86
N GLU A 134 0.14 -0.10 -19.30
CA GLU A 134 -0.81 0.58 -18.42
C GLU A 134 -1.85 -0.38 -17.84
N LYS A 135 -2.37 -1.34 -18.63
CA LYS A 135 -3.28 -2.38 -18.14
C LYS A 135 -2.65 -3.19 -17.01
N PHE A 136 -1.41 -3.64 -17.19
CA PHE A 136 -0.64 -4.35 -16.18
C PHE A 136 -0.50 -3.52 -14.90
N TRP A 137 -0.13 -2.24 -15.01
CA TRP A 137 0.02 -1.35 -13.85
C TRP A 137 -1.30 -1.11 -13.12
N ILE A 138 -2.39 -0.89 -13.85
CA ILE A 138 -3.73 -0.74 -13.28
C ILE A 138 -4.10 -2.01 -12.50
N TYR A 139 -3.95 -3.18 -13.12
CA TYR A 139 -4.25 -4.46 -12.49
C TYR A 139 -3.38 -4.72 -11.26
N GLN A 140 -2.09 -4.35 -11.30
CA GLN A 140 -1.18 -4.45 -10.18
C GLN A 140 -1.60 -3.56 -9.00
N GLN A 141 -2.01 -2.31 -9.25
CA GLN A 141 -2.46 -1.39 -8.20
C GLN A 141 -3.80 -1.82 -7.58
N ILE A 142 -4.73 -2.34 -8.40
CA ILE A 142 -5.96 -2.96 -7.92
C ILE A 142 -5.63 -4.17 -7.02
N SER A 143 -4.74 -5.06 -7.48
CA SER A 143 -4.31 -6.24 -6.72
C SER A 143 -3.66 -5.87 -5.38
N LYS A 144 -2.85 -4.80 -5.34
CA LYS A 144 -2.26 -4.29 -4.08
C LYS A 144 -3.33 -3.86 -3.08
N SER A 145 -4.36 -3.13 -3.53
CA SER A 145 -5.50 -2.74 -2.70
C SER A 145 -6.26 -3.97 -2.19
N ILE A 146 -6.54 -4.95 -3.05
CA ILE A 146 -7.20 -6.21 -2.68
C ILE A 146 -6.45 -6.98 -1.60
N LEU A 147 -5.15 -7.18 -1.79
CA LEU A 147 -4.30 -7.83 -0.80
C LEU A 147 -4.21 -7.02 0.50
N GLY A 148 -4.29 -5.70 0.41
CA GLY A 148 -4.33 -4.80 1.55
C GLY A 148 -5.56 -4.98 2.42
N TRP A 149 -6.75 -4.86 1.84
CA TRP A 149 -7.98 -5.00 2.62
C TRP A 149 -8.23 -6.43 3.08
N SER A 150 -7.82 -7.45 2.31
CA SER A 150 -7.94 -8.84 2.76
C SER A 150 -7.01 -9.15 3.92
N SER A 151 -5.79 -8.62 3.92
CA SER A 151 -4.86 -8.73 5.05
C SER A 151 -5.39 -8.02 6.29
N ALA A 152 -6.00 -6.85 6.13
CA ALA A 152 -6.62 -6.14 7.25
C ALA A 152 -7.74 -6.97 7.88
N LEU A 153 -8.61 -7.58 7.07
CA LEU A 153 -9.65 -8.49 7.57
C LEU A 153 -9.06 -9.70 8.29
N LEU A 154 -7.97 -10.30 7.79
CA LEU A 154 -7.30 -11.41 8.49
C LEU A 154 -6.66 -10.97 9.81
N ILE A 155 -6.06 -9.78 9.88
CA ILE A 155 -5.54 -9.20 11.13
C ILE A 155 -6.67 -9.04 12.14
N LEU A 156 -7.83 -8.53 11.71
CA LEU A 156 -9.00 -8.37 12.56
C LEU A 156 -9.48 -9.71 13.16
N HIS A 157 -9.27 -10.82 12.44
CA HIS A 157 -9.64 -12.17 12.89
C HIS A 157 -8.46 -12.95 13.52
N GLY A 158 -7.30 -12.31 13.71
CA GLY A 158 -6.11 -12.96 14.27
C GLY A 158 -5.52 -14.06 13.38
N LYS A 159 -5.77 -14.02 12.06
CA LYS A 159 -5.37 -15.04 11.07
C LYS A 159 -4.35 -14.52 10.04
N TYR A 160 -3.62 -13.46 10.37
CA TYR A 160 -2.57 -12.97 9.49
C TYR A 160 -1.46 -14.01 9.33
N HIS A 161 -0.93 -14.11 8.11
CA HIS A 161 0.20 -14.95 7.77
C HIS A 161 1.08 -14.24 6.74
N SER A 162 2.38 -14.54 6.74
CA SER A 162 3.32 -13.92 5.80
C SER A 162 3.06 -14.37 4.37
N SER A 163 2.60 -15.63 4.20
CA SER A 163 2.22 -16.19 2.90
C SER A 163 0.96 -15.62 2.28
N TYR A 164 1.05 -15.23 0.99
CA TYR A 164 -0.09 -14.75 0.22
C TYR A 164 -1.02 -15.93 -0.07
N ILE A 165 -0.44 -17.10 -0.41
CA ILE A 165 -1.17 -18.35 -0.63
C ILE A 165 -1.89 -18.78 0.66
N GLU A 166 -1.18 -18.80 1.80
CA GLU A 166 -1.82 -19.14 3.08
C GLU A 166 -2.87 -18.12 3.51
N ARG A 167 -2.63 -16.82 3.26
CA ARG A 167 -3.65 -15.79 3.51
C ARG A 167 -4.89 -16.01 2.65
N GLU A 168 -4.76 -16.34 1.38
CA GLU A 168 -5.90 -16.68 0.52
C GLU A 168 -6.68 -17.87 1.10
N ASN A 169 -5.99 -18.93 1.51
CA ASN A 169 -6.61 -20.12 2.12
C ASN A 169 -7.36 -19.76 3.40
N PHE A 170 -6.72 -19.04 4.32
CA PHE A 170 -7.37 -18.58 5.56
C PHE A 170 -8.53 -17.63 5.28
N PHE A 171 -8.43 -16.79 4.25
CA PHE A 171 -9.50 -15.89 3.86
C PHE A 171 -10.73 -16.67 3.41
N LYS A 172 -10.57 -17.65 2.51
CA LYS A 172 -11.65 -18.52 2.03
C LYS A 172 -12.29 -19.36 3.14
N GLN A 173 -11.51 -19.78 4.13
CA GLN A 173 -12.02 -20.51 5.30
C GLN A 173 -12.75 -19.61 6.30
N THR A 174 -12.51 -18.29 6.28
CA THR A 174 -13.04 -17.34 7.26
C THR A 174 -14.27 -16.61 6.74
N PHE A 175 -14.33 -16.33 5.43
CA PHE A 175 -15.38 -15.51 4.83
C PHE A 175 -16.17 -16.28 3.78
N ASN A 176 -17.49 -16.25 3.88
CA ASN A 176 -18.40 -16.88 2.90
C ASN A 176 -18.77 -15.95 1.72
N ASN A 177 -18.20 -14.75 1.66
CA ASN A 177 -18.46 -13.82 0.57
C ASN A 177 -17.72 -14.27 -0.70
N LYS A 178 -18.47 -14.82 -1.67
CA LYS A 178 -17.93 -15.35 -2.92
C LYS A 178 -17.16 -14.30 -3.73
N VAL A 179 -17.67 -13.07 -3.80
CA VAL A 179 -17.03 -11.97 -4.54
C VAL A 179 -15.67 -11.64 -3.91
N TRP A 180 -15.61 -11.53 -2.58
CA TRP A 180 -14.33 -11.28 -1.90
C TRP A 180 -13.35 -12.43 -2.12
N CYS A 181 -13.80 -13.68 -2.00
CA CYS A 181 -12.93 -14.84 -2.20
C CYS A 181 -12.36 -14.89 -3.61
N GLU A 182 -13.15 -14.55 -4.63
CA GLU A 182 -12.71 -14.51 -6.02
C GLU A 182 -11.69 -13.37 -6.24
N LEU A 183 -11.97 -12.17 -5.74
CA LEU A 183 -11.04 -11.03 -5.83
C LEU A 183 -9.70 -11.34 -5.17
N VAL A 184 -9.72 -11.88 -3.95
CA VAL A 184 -8.50 -12.25 -3.21
C VAL A 184 -7.73 -13.33 -3.95
N GLN A 185 -8.41 -14.35 -4.50
CA GLN A 185 -7.76 -15.37 -5.30
C GLN A 185 -7.04 -14.79 -6.52
N LYS A 186 -7.73 -13.97 -7.33
CA LYS A 186 -7.12 -13.34 -8.52
C LYS A 186 -5.92 -12.48 -8.16
N ALA A 187 -6.05 -11.64 -7.12
CA ALA A 187 -4.97 -10.78 -6.66
C ALA A 187 -3.78 -11.58 -6.11
N THR A 188 -4.01 -12.69 -5.39
CA THR A 188 -2.95 -13.59 -4.93
C THR A 188 -2.25 -14.29 -6.09
N GLN A 189 -2.99 -14.82 -7.04
CA GLN A 189 -2.43 -15.46 -8.24
C GLN A 189 -1.54 -14.50 -9.02
N PHE A 190 -2.03 -13.29 -9.31
CA PHE A 190 -1.25 -12.27 -10.00
C PHE A 190 -0.03 -11.81 -9.19
N LYS A 191 -0.14 -11.74 -7.86
CA LYS A 191 1.00 -11.39 -6.99
C LYS A 191 2.09 -12.45 -7.04
N VAL A 192 1.75 -13.74 -7.01
CA VAL A 192 2.73 -14.83 -6.98
C VAL A 192 3.28 -15.12 -8.38
N SER A 193 2.45 -14.98 -9.42
CA SER A 193 2.79 -15.28 -10.81
C SER A 193 2.15 -14.23 -11.75
N PRO A 194 2.74 -13.03 -11.87
CA PRO A 194 2.20 -11.98 -12.74
C PRO A 194 2.25 -12.40 -14.21
N PHE A 195 1.32 -11.87 -15.02
CA PHE A 195 1.20 -12.13 -16.45
C PHE A 195 0.84 -10.85 -17.21
N LEU A 196 1.15 -10.78 -18.51
CA LEU A 196 0.92 -9.59 -19.34
C LEU A 196 -0.47 -9.55 -20.00
N ASP A 197 -1.04 -10.71 -20.32
CA ASP A 197 -2.32 -10.81 -21.04
C ASP A 197 -3.51 -10.56 -20.09
N ILE A 198 -3.72 -9.30 -19.72
CA ILE A 198 -4.86 -8.86 -18.89
C ILE A 198 -6.10 -8.70 -19.78
N LYS A 199 -7.10 -9.58 -19.57
CA LYS A 199 -8.36 -9.61 -20.34
C LYS A 199 -9.55 -9.06 -19.57
N GLU A 200 -9.37 -8.80 -18.28
CA GLU A 200 -10.40 -8.26 -17.41
C GLU A 200 -10.82 -6.87 -17.84
N ASP A 201 -12.12 -6.59 -17.72
CA ASP A 201 -12.66 -5.23 -17.77
C ASP A 201 -12.13 -4.45 -16.55
N LEU A 202 -11.11 -3.63 -16.79
CA LEU A 202 -10.43 -2.86 -15.77
C LEU A 202 -11.32 -1.78 -15.17
N TYR A 203 -12.27 -1.23 -15.95
CA TYR A 203 -13.21 -0.23 -15.47
C TYR A 203 -14.15 -0.83 -14.43
N SER A 204 -14.83 -1.93 -14.77
CA SER A 204 -15.70 -2.66 -13.85
C SER A 204 -14.94 -3.18 -12.63
N LEU A 205 -13.75 -3.76 -12.84
CA LEU A 205 -12.92 -4.27 -11.76
C LEU A 205 -12.47 -3.16 -10.80
N TRP A 206 -12.10 -1.98 -11.33
CA TRP A 206 -11.72 -0.83 -10.52
C TRP A 206 -12.88 -0.37 -9.62
N TYR A 207 -14.09 -0.24 -10.17
CA TYR A 207 -15.27 0.15 -9.39
C TYR A 207 -15.61 -0.86 -8.31
N LEU A 208 -15.58 -2.15 -8.65
CA LEU A 208 -15.80 -3.23 -7.69
C LEU A 208 -14.77 -3.16 -6.56
N ASN A 209 -13.48 -3.10 -6.88
CA ASN A 209 -12.43 -2.99 -5.86
C ASN A 209 -12.59 -1.73 -5.00
N LYS A 210 -12.88 -0.57 -5.61
CA LYS A 210 -13.12 0.67 -4.88
C LYS A 210 -14.27 0.49 -3.89
N GLN A 211 -15.40 -0.04 -4.33
CA GLN A 211 -16.57 -0.24 -3.46
C GLN A 211 -16.25 -1.17 -2.29
N GLU A 212 -15.61 -2.31 -2.55
CA GLU A 212 -15.26 -3.27 -1.50
C GLU A 212 -14.20 -2.72 -0.54
N HIS A 213 -13.17 -2.03 -1.05
CA HIS A 213 -12.17 -1.36 -0.21
C HIS A 213 -12.81 -0.36 0.74
N MET A 214 -13.75 0.46 0.25
CA MET A 214 -14.43 1.47 1.07
C MET A 214 -15.34 0.83 2.13
N LYS A 215 -16.07 -0.25 1.78
CA LYS A 215 -16.86 -1.03 2.75
C LYS A 215 -15.98 -1.63 3.84
N VAL A 216 -14.88 -2.28 3.47
CA VAL A 216 -13.94 -2.88 4.42
C VAL A 216 -13.27 -1.82 5.28
N LEU A 217 -12.88 -0.68 4.72
CA LEU A 217 -12.30 0.44 5.48
C LEU A 217 -13.28 0.94 6.55
N MET A 218 -14.55 1.16 6.21
CA MET A 218 -15.57 1.58 7.19
C MET A 218 -15.75 0.53 8.30
N LEU A 219 -15.91 -0.75 7.94
CA LEU A 219 -16.02 -1.85 8.89
C LEU A 219 -14.81 -1.92 9.81
N PHE A 220 -13.60 -1.86 9.24
CA PHE A 220 -12.36 -1.97 9.99
C PHE A 220 -12.17 -0.78 10.93
N LEU A 221 -12.46 0.44 10.48
CA LEU A 221 -12.39 1.63 11.32
C LEU A 221 -13.44 1.61 12.44
N SER A 222 -14.62 1.03 12.19
CA SER A 222 -15.60 0.80 13.25
C SER A 222 -15.06 -0.07 14.38
N GLN A 223 -14.33 -1.13 14.05
CA GLN A 223 -13.66 -1.98 15.04
C GLN A 223 -12.46 -1.27 15.68
N TYR A 224 -11.66 -0.56 14.89
CA TYR A 224 -10.46 0.15 15.36
C TYR A 224 -10.80 1.24 16.39
N TYR A 225 -11.83 2.05 16.13
CA TYR A 225 -12.28 3.11 17.01
C TYR A 225 -13.32 2.65 18.05
N ASN A 226 -13.71 1.37 18.01
CA ASN A 226 -14.78 0.81 18.82
C ASN A 226 -16.08 1.64 18.76
N LYS A 227 -16.49 1.98 17.53
CA LYS A 227 -17.63 2.86 17.25
C LYS A 227 -18.34 2.42 15.97
N GLN A 228 -19.68 2.41 15.99
CA GLN A 228 -20.44 2.17 14.77
C GLN A 228 -20.49 3.44 13.92
N TYR A 229 -20.22 3.31 12.63
CA TYR A 229 -20.28 4.41 11.67
C TYR A 229 -21.33 4.12 10.61
N ASN A 230 -22.16 5.12 10.33
CA ASN A 230 -23.16 5.07 9.25
C ASN A 230 -22.85 6.09 8.13
N ASP A 231 -21.82 6.93 8.33
CA ASP A 231 -21.45 8.01 7.45
C ASP A 231 -19.94 8.27 7.49
N TRP A 232 -19.40 8.80 6.39
CA TRP A 232 -17.98 9.10 6.24
C TRP A 232 -17.55 10.38 6.95
N ASP A 233 -18.47 11.33 7.20
CA ASP A 233 -18.16 12.59 7.87
C ASP A 233 -17.68 12.34 9.31
N THR A 234 -18.36 11.45 10.02
CA THR A 234 -18.02 11.04 11.38
C THR A 234 -16.68 10.28 11.40
N ILE A 235 -16.44 9.40 10.43
CA ILE A 235 -15.14 8.70 10.29
C ILE A 235 -14.00 9.69 10.06
N ILE A 236 -14.18 10.65 9.14
CA ILE A 236 -13.17 11.66 8.82
C ILE A 236 -12.85 12.51 10.07
N LYS A 237 -13.87 12.88 10.83
CA LYS A 237 -13.69 13.62 12.09
C LYS A 237 -12.88 12.80 13.10
N ASP A 238 -13.22 11.54 13.31
CA ASP A 238 -12.52 10.68 14.25
C ASP A 238 -11.10 10.36 13.79
N TYR A 239 -10.88 10.16 12.49
CA TYR A 239 -9.54 10.01 11.91
C TYR A 239 -8.67 11.25 12.15
N ARG A 240 -9.18 12.45 11.90
CA ARG A 240 -8.44 13.70 12.13
C ARG A 240 -8.08 13.93 13.60
N ASN A 241 -8.92 13.43 14.51
CA ASN A 241 -8.79 13.55 15.96
C ASN A 241 -8.20 12.30 16.62
N ASP A 242 -7.78 11.31 15.85
CA ASP A 242 -7.08 10.15 16.37
C ASP A 242 -5.84 10.61 17.15
N TYR A 243 -5.61 10.00 18.31
CA TYR A 243 -4.53 10.39 19.21
C TYR A 243 -3.18 10.43 18.50
N GLU A 244 -2.89 9.45 17.62
CA GLU A 244 -1.66 9.44 16.84
C GLU A 244 -1.54 10.66 15.91
N ASN A 245 -2.65 11.04 15.28
CA ASN A 245 -2.69 12.18 14.37
C ASN A 245 -2.59 13.51 15.12
N ILE A 246 -3.16 13.61 16.32
CA ILE A 246 -2.97 14.76 17.22
C ILE A 246 -1.50 14.88 17.61
N VAL A 247 -0.88 13.78 18.07
CA VAL A 247 0.54 13.76 18.45
C VAL A 247 1.43 14.12 17.26
N ARG A 248 1.17 13.58 16.06
CA ARG A 248 1.90 13.93 14.83
C ARG A 248 1.76 15.42 14.47
N LYS A 249 0.58 16.01 14.64
CA LYS A 249 0.35 17.45 14.41
C LYS A 249 1.13 18.31 15.40
N ILE A 250 1.08 17.98 16.70
CA ILE A 250 1.83 18.69 17.74
C ILE A 250 3.33 18.58 17.48
N PHE A 251 3.83 17.38 17.21
CA PHE A 251 5.23 17.16 16.88
C PHE A 251 5.64 17.89 15.59
N GLY A 252 4.80 17.87 14.57
CA GLY A 252 5.02 18.61 13.32
C GLY A 252 5.10 20.11 13.55
N TRP A 253 4.23 20.67 14.40
CA TRP A 253 4.28 22.08 14.77
C TRP A 253 5.58 22.42 15.53
N LEU A 254 5.93 21.63 16.56
CA LEU A 254 7.15 21.83 17.35
C LEU A 254 8.43 21.76 16.50
N MET A 255 8.46 20.87 15.50
CA MET A 255 9.62 20.65 14.63
C MET A 255 9.57 21.47 13.33
N ASN A 256 8.59 22.36 13.16
CA ASN A 256 8.30 23.08 11.92
C ASN A 256 8.23 22.18 10.67
N LYS A 257 7.68 20.97 10.83
CA LYS A 257 7.50 19.94 9.80
C LYS A 257 6.05 19.91 9.33
N LYS A 258 5.72 20.74 8.34
CA LYS A 258 4.37 20.82 7.72
C LYS A 258 3.89 19.46 7.18
N ILE A 259 4.83 18.61 6.73
CA ILE A 259 4.57 17.29 6.12
C ILE A 259 3.62 16.39 6.92
N TYR A 260 3.63 16.45 8.26
CA TYR A 260 2.74 15.61 9.07
C TYR A 260 1.27 16.04 8.98
N LYS A 261 1.02 17.36 9.04
CA LYS A 261 -0.32 17.92 8.87
C LYS A 261 -0.80 17.68 7.45
N ASP A 262 0.07 17.92 6.48
CA ASP A 262 -0.23 17.76 5.07
C ASP A 262 -0.59 16.30 4.76
N ARG A 263 0.13 15.31 5.31
CA ARG A 263 -0.22 13.91 5.09
C ARG A 263 -1.62 13.55 5.60
N ILE A 264 -2.02 14.02 6.78
CA ILE A 264 -3.36 13.75 7.32
C ILE A 264 -4.43 14.38 6.44
N ASN A 265 -4.22 15.61 5.99
CA ASN A 265 -5.15 16.30 5.09
C ASN A 265 -5.24 15.59 3.73
N LEU A 266 -4.10 15.17 3.19
CA LEU A 266 -4.02 14.47 1.91
C LEU A 266 -4.80 13.15 1.95
N THR A 267 -4.65 12.33 3.00
CA THR A 267 -5.45 11.10 3.18
C THR A 267 -6.96 11.39 3.19
N VAL A 268 -7.39 12.49 3.81
CA VAL A 268 -8.80 12.87 3.82
C VAL A 268 -9.28 13.30 2.43
N ILE A 269 -8.45 14.04 1.69
CA ILE A 269 -8.75 14.43 0.31
C ILE A 269 -8.84 13.18 -0.57
N GLU A 270 -7.90 12.24 -0.48
CA GLU A 270 -7.91 10.97 -1.22
C GLU A 270 -9.22 10.19 -0.97
N LEU A 271 -9.63 10.10 0.30
CA LEU A 271 -10.88 9.45 0.70
C LEU A 271 -12.10 10.14 0.06
N LEU A 272 -12.18 11.47 0.15
CA LEU A 272 -13.28 12.25 -0.42
C LEU A 272 -13.33 12.10 -1.95
N VAL A 273 -12.19 12.12 -2.63
CA VAL A 273 -12.09 11.93 -4.09
C VAL A 273 -12.63 10.56 -4.49
N LEU A 274 -12.29 9.49 -3.76
CA LEU A 274 -12.84 8.15 -4.03
C LEU A 274 -14.34 8.06 -3.76
N LEU A 275 -14.84 8.76 -2.74
CA LEU A 275 -16.27 8.82 -2.43
C LEU A 275 -17.07 9.57 -3.50
N ALA A 276 -16.51 10.66 -4.03
CA ALA A 276 -17.20 11.52 -4.98
C ALA A 276 -17.49 10.86 -6.33
N LYS A 277 -16.66 9.90 -6.79
CA LYS A 277 -16.82 9.27 -8.10
C LYS A 277 -17.67 8.01 -8.02
N SER A 278 -18.91 8.07 -8.47
CA SER A 278 -19.70 6.88 -8.82
C SER A 278 -19.40 6.43 -10.26
N GLU A 279 -19.99 5.34 -10.73
CA GLU A 279 -19.79 4.82 -12.09
C GLU A 279 -20.10 5.92 -13.13
N ASN A 280 -21.33 6.41 -13.11
CA ASN A 280 -21.83 7.32 -14.14
C ASN A 280 -21.96 8.78 -13.68
N ASN A 281 -21.54 9.11 -12.46
CA ASN A 281 -21.73 10.46 -11.92
C ASN A 281 -20.63 10.87 -10.92
N ILE A 282 -20.43 12.17 -10.77
CA ILE A 282 -19.63 12.77 -9.72
C ILE A 282 -20.58 13.46 -8.73
N ASP A 283 -20.43 13.17 -7.44
CA ASP A 283 -21.18 13.85 -6.39
C ASP A 283 -20.67 15.30 -6.24
N GLU A 284 -21.46 16.25 -6.74
CA GLU A 284 -21.16 17.68 -6.71
C GLU A 284 -21.00 18.25 -5.29
N LYS A 285 -21.70 17.71 -4.30
CA LYS A 285 -21.58 18.16 -2.90
C LYS A 285 -20.23 17.72 -2.32
N LEU A 286 -19.82 16.49 -2.59
CA LEU A 286 -18.49 16.01 -2.23
C LEU A 286 -17.40 16.74 -3.02
N LEU A 287 -17.61 17.03 -4.31
CA LEU A 287 -16.66 17.80 -5.13
C LEU A 287 -16.45 19.21 -4.57
N LYS A 288 -17.51 19.89 -4.13
CA LYS A 288 -17.40 21.18 -3.43
C LYS A 288 -16.58 21.06 -2.13
N THR A 289 -16.73 19.95 -1.41
CA THR A 289 -15.99 19.69 -0.17
C THR A 289 -14.51 19.43 -0.44
N ILE A 290 -14.20 18.65 -1.48
CA ILE A 290 -12.84 18.42 -1.98
C ILE A 290 -12.17 19.76 -2.35
N ASN A 291 -12.86 20.61 -3.10
CA ASN A 291 -12.38 21.95 -3.48
C ASN A 291 -11.99 22.79 -2.27
N ASN A 292 -12.84 22.83 -1.23
CA ASN A 292 -12.55 23.55 0.00
C ASN A 292 -11.30 23.01 0.72
N GLU A 293 -11.12 21.68 0.77
CA GLU A 293 -9.95 21.07 1.41
C GLU A 293 -8.66 21.29 0.59
N LEU A 294 -8.73 21.23 -0.74
CA LEU A 294 -7.61 21.50 -1.64
C LEU A 294 -7.15 22.96 -1.58
N ASN A 295 -8.08 23.91 -1.56
CA ASN A 295 -7.75 25.33 -1.46
C ASN A 295 -7.07 25.65 -0.11
N LYS A 296 -7.53 25.02 0.99
CA LYS A 296 -6.83 25.11 2.29
C LYS A 296 -5.45 24.47 2.26
N PHE A 297 -5.25 23.39 1.50
CA PHE A 297 -3.96 22.71 1.40
C PHE A 297 -2.92 23.56 0.67
N ASN A 298 -3.31 24.17 -0.46
CA ASN A 298 -2.42 24.93 -1.34
C ASN A 298 -2.15 26.36 -0.89
N ASN A 299 -2.86 26.88 0.12
CA ASN A 299 -2.80 28.30 0.53
C ASN A 299 -3.04 29.30 -0.63
N ASN A 300 -3.61 28.84 -1.75
CA ASN A 300 -3.94 29.63 -2.93
C ASN A 300 -5.48 29.71 -3.03
N GLY A 301 -5.98 30.80 -3.63
CA GLY A 301 -7.40 31.19 -3.66
C GLY A 301 -8.38 30.15 -4.25
N ASN A 302 -9.63 30.56 -4.47
CA ASN A 302 -10.77 29.73 -4.88
C ASN A 302 -10.58 29.04 -6.25
N ASN A 303 -9.70 28.03 -6.33
CA ASN A 303 -9.61 27.15 -7.48
C ASN A 303 -10.82 26.23 -7.51
N ASN A 304 -11.31 25.94 -8.71
CA ASN A 304 -12.38 24.98 -8.96
C ASN A 304 -11.80 23.76 -9.67
N TYR A 305 -11.42 22.75 -8.87
CA TYR A 305 -10.95 21.45 -9.32
C TYR A 305 -12.13 20.61 -9.81
N SER A 306 -12.01 20.07 -11.02
CA SER A 306 -12.78 18.90 -11.44
C SER A 306 -12.33 17.65 -10.65
N TRP A 307 -13.11 16.56 -10.71
CA TRP A 307 -12.71 15.32 -10.05
C TRP A 307 -11.34 14.82 -10.53
N GLU A 308 -11.09 14.88 -11.84
CA GLU A 308 -9.83 14.44 -12.43
C GLU A 308 -8.64 15.30 -11.98
N LEU A 309 -8.83 16.62 -11.87
CA LEU A 309 -7.81 17.52 -11.31
C LEU A 309 -7.54 17.24 -9.83
N ALA A 310 -8.58 16.92 -9.05
CA ALA A 310 -8.42 16.54 -7.65
C ALA A 310 -7.71 15.18 -7.50
N ARG A 311 -8.06 14.18 -8.33
CA ARG A 311 -7.37 12.89 -8.40
C ARG A 311 -5.89 13.09 -8.72
N LYS A 312 -5.59 13.87 -9.76
CA LYS A 312 -4.22 14.20 -10.15
C LYS A 312 -3.47 14.91 -9.03
N PHE A 313 -4.11 15.84 -8.33
CA PHE A 313 -3.53 16.49 -7.16
C PHE A 313 -3.12 15.48 -6.07
N CYS A 314 -3.97 14.51 -5.75
CA CYS A 314 -3.65 13.45 -4.79
C CYS A 314 -2.41 12.66 -5.22
N ILE A 315 -2.40 12.18 -6.48
CA ILE A 315 -1.26 11.46 -7.06
C ILE A 315 0.00 12.33 -7.01
N ASP A 316 -0.16 13.63 -7.24
CA ASP A 316 0.97 14.53 -7.33
C ASP A 316 1.63 14.84 -5.98
N ASN A 317 0.87 14.76 -4.89
CA ASN A 317 1.34 15.12 -3.56
C ASN A 317 1.58 13.91 -2.64
N ASP A 318 1.18 12.70 -3.03
CA ASP A 318 1.47 11.49 -2.25
C ASP A 318 2.93 11.03 -2.49
N PRO A 319 3.75 10.92 -1.42
CA PRO A 319 5.15 10.49 -1.56
C PRO A 319 5.29 9.06 -2.11
N ASN A 320 4.29 8.20 -1.96
CA ASN A 320 4.31 6.83 -2.50
C ASN A 320 4.16 6.81 -4.03
N CYS A 321 3.72 7.91 -4.64
CA CYS A 321 3.67 8.05 -6.09
C CYS A 321 5.00 8.53 -6.70
N LYS A 322 5.98 8.94 -5.90
CA LYS A 322 7.23 9.54 -6.40
C LYS A 322 7.95 8.63 -7.40
N ILE A 323 8.12 7.35 -7.06
CA ILE A 323 8.74 6.35 -7.94
C ILE A 323 7.91 6.09 -9.20
N TRP A 324 6.59 6.22 -9.11
CA TRP A 324 5.71 6.15 -10.29
C TRP A 324 5.99 7.30 -11.24
N LYS A 325 6.07 8.53 -10.73
CA LYS A 325 6.38 9.71 -11.54
C LYS A 325 7.75 9.66 -12.21
N GLU A 326 8.75 9.14 -11.50
CA GLU A 326 10.13 9.10 -12.00
C GLU A 326 10.35 8.04 -13.09
N ARG A 327 9.61 6.92 -13.05
CA ARG A 327 9.85 5.76 -13.92
C ARG A 327 8.68 5.36 -14.82
N GLY A 328 7.53 6.01 -14.68
CA GLY A 328 6.32 5.74 -15.46
C GLY A 328 5.77 4.31 -15.30
N SER A 329 5.10 3.85 -16.36
CA SER A 329 4.44 2.54 -16.48
C SER A 329 5.28 1.49 -17.23
N SER A 330 6.58 1.71 -17.44
CA SER A 330 7.40 0.65 -18.04
C SER A 330 7.47 -0.57 -17.11
N ILE A 331 7.27 -1.76 -17.68
CA ILE A 331 7.40 -3.04 -16.96
C ILE A 331 8.86 -3.51 -16.98
N PHE A 332 9.47 -3.45 -18.15
CA PHE A 332 10.87 -3.80 -18.36
C PHE A 332 11.75 -2.57 -18.13
N TYR A 333 12.88 -2.77 -17.44
CA TYR A 333 13.85 -1.73 -17.16
C TYR A 333 15.20 -2.09 -17.78
N ASP A 334 15.71 -1.23 -18.64
CA ASP A 334 17.05 -1.34 -19.20
C ASP A 334 18.12 -1.01 -18.14
N LEU A 335 19.33 -1.55 -18.31
CA LEU A 335 20.49 -1.33 -17.43
C LEU A 335 21.24 -0.04 -17.75
#